data_AF-A0A090VFW3-F1
#
_entry.id   AF-A0A090VFW3-F1
#
_cell.length_a   1.000
_cell.length_b   1.000
_cell.length_c   1.000
_cell.angle_alpha   90.00
_cell.angle_beta   90.00
_cell.angle_gamma   90.00
#
_symmetry.space_group_name_H-M   'P 1'
#
loop_
_entity.id
_entity.type
_entity.pdbx_description
1 polymer ?
#
loop_
_entity_poly.entity_id
_entity_poly.type
_entity_poly.pdbx_seq_one_letter_code
_entity_poly.pdbx_strand_id
1 'polypeptide(L)' 'MEKTSIILLAISLFVVITFLYWRLTRAYAEKEYGNNMWKQWETRTFYWQGALYFSGGLTVALIFVLKSASVLTF' A
#
# COMPACT_ATOMS: atom_id res chain seq x y z
N MET A 1 -1.31 7.12 -23.04
CA MET A 1 -2.12 6.01 -22.48
C MET A 1 -3.55 6.49 -22.34
N GLU A 2 -4.54 5.61 -22.52
CA GLU A 2 -5.92 5.95 -22.17
C GLU A 2 -6.02 6.19 -20.65
N LYS A 3 -6.89 7.11 -20.22
CA LYS A 3 -7.13 7.41 -18.80
C LYS A 3 -7.43 6.14 -18.00
N THR A 4 -8.19 5.22 -18.61
CA THR A 4 -8.54 3.92 -18.05
C THR A 4 -7.30 3.07 -17.74
N SER A 5 -6.29 3.04 -18.62
CA SER A 5 -5.07 2.26 -18.41
C SER A 5 -4.24 2.78 -17.24
N ILE A 6 -4.18 4.10 -17.05
CA ILE A 6 -3.44 4.72 -15.93
C ILE A 6 -4.12 4.40 -14.60
N ILE A 7 -5.46 4.43 -14.56
CA ILE A 7 -6.23 4.05 -13.38
C ILE A 7 -6.01 2.57 -13.04
N LEU A 8 -6.07 1.67 -14.03
CA LEU A 8 -5.81 0.25 -13.84
C LEU A 8 -4.38 -0.02 -13.32
N LEU A 9 -3.38 0.70 -13.85
CA LEU A 9 -2.00 0.65 -13.36
C LEU A 9 -1.92 1.09 -11.90
N ALA A 10 -2.53 2.21 -11.54
CA ALA A 10 -2.51 2.75 -10.19
C ALA A 10 -3.16 1.79 -9.19
N ILE A 11 -4.31 1.21 -9.53
CA ILE A 11 -4.99 0.19 -8.71
C ILE A 11 -4.11 -1.05 -8.56
N SER A 12 -3.51 -1.52 -9.65
CA SER A 12 -2.63 -2.69 -9.63
C SER A 12 -1.41 -2.48 -8.72
N LEU A 13 -0.74 -1.33 -8.85
CA LEU A 13 0.38 -0.95 -7.98
C LEU A 13 -0.05 -0.88 -6.52
N PHE A 14 -1.17 -0.21 -6.24
CA PHE A 14 -1.69 -0.09 -4.88
C PHE A 14 -1.96 -1.45 -4.23
N VAL A 15 -2.61 -2.37 -4.95
CA VAL A 15 -2.90 -3.73 -4.46
C VAL A 15 -1.62 -4.50 -4.21
N VAL A 16 -0.65 -4.47 -5.14
CA VAL A 16 0.63 -5.17 -4.99
C VAL A 16 1.41 -4.61 -3.80
N ILE A 17 1.51 -3.29 -3.67
CA ILE A 17 2.23 -2.64 -2.56
C ILE A 17 1.56 -2.97 -1.23
N THR A 18 0.23 -2.91 -1.16
CA THR A 18 -0.53 -3.26 0.06
C THR A 18 -0.30 -4.71 0.44
N PHE A 19 -0.31 -5.63 -0.53
CA PHE A 19 -0.03 -7.05 -0.30
C PHE A 19 1.40 -7.28 0.21
N LEU A 20 2.39 -6.62 -0.39
CA LEU A 20 3.78 -6.70 0.05
C LEU A 20 3.96 -6.12 1.46
N TYR A 21 3.38 -4.94 1.72
CA TYR A 21 3.38 -4.32 3.04
C TYR A 21 2.80 -5.29 4.08
N TRP A 22 1.62 -5.85 3.80
CA TRP A 22 0.97 -6.81 4.69
C TRP A 22 1.84 -8.03 4.95
N ARG A 23 2.35 -8.65 3.88
CA ARG A 23 3.18 -9.86 3.98
C ARG A 23 4.46 -9.64 4.80
N LEU A 24 5.10 -8.47 4.66
CA LEU A 24 6.37 -8.17 5.32
C LEU A 24 6.17 -7.69 6.77
N THR A 25 5.14 -6.89 7.03
CA THR A 25 4.99 -6.22 8.33
C THR A 25 4.03 -6.93 9.28
N ARG A 26 3.14 -7.81 8.80
CA ARG A 26 2.14 -8.48 9.65
C ARG A 26 2.78 -9.22 10.84
N ALA A 27 3.80 -10.03 10.59
CA ALA A 27 4.45 -10.81 11.65
C ALA A 27 5.15 -9.91 12.69
N TYR A 28 5.73 -8.80 12.23
CA TYR A 28 6.34 -7.81 13.11
C TYR A 28 5.27 -7.06 13.93
N ALA A 29 4.19 -6.62 13.29
CA ALA A 29 3.08 -5.94 13.96
C ALA A 29 2.41 -6.85 15.00
N GLU A 30 2.17 -8.12 14.67
CA GLU A 30 1.60 -9.10 15.60
C GLU A 30 2.49 -9.31 16.84
N LYS A 31 3.81 -9.29 16.66
CA LYS A 31 4.78 -9.35 17.76
C LYS A 31 4.80 -8.08 18.60
N GLU A 32 4.76 -6.91 17.97
CA GLU A 32 4.83 -5.60 18.63
C GLU A 32 3.58 -5.31 19.47
N TYR A 33 2.39 -5.57 18.91
CA TYR A 33 1.13 -5.39 19.63
C TYR A 33 0.87 -6.52 20.66
N GLY A 34 1.52 -7.67 20.49
CA GLY A 34 1.29 -8.87 21.30
C GLY A 34 0.01 -9.61 20.92
N ASN A 35 0.02 -10.93 21.13
CA ASN A 35 -1.05 -11.84 20.68
C ASN A 35 -2.46 -11.50 21.18
N ASN A 36 -2.59 -10.85 22.33
CA ASN A 36 -3.91 -10.48 22.89
C ASN A 36 -4.47 -9.21 22.23
N MET A 37 -3.66 -8.18 22.02
CA MET A 37 -4.14 -6.94 21.36
C MET A 37 -4.29 -7.15 19.85
N TRP A 38 -3.42 -7.94 19.21
CA TRP A 38 -3.56 -8.24 17.78
C TRP A 38 -4.87 -8.97 17.42
N LYS A 39 -5.50 -9.66 18.37
CA LYS A 39 -6.83 -10.28 18.18
C LYS A 39 -7.97 -9.26 18.23
N GLN A 40 -7.74 -8.07 18.78
CA GLN A 40 -8.75 -7.01 18.82
C GLN A 40 -8.89 -6.39 17.43
N TRP A 41 -10.14 -6.13 17.05
CA TRP A 41 -10.45 -5.53 15.76
C TRP A 41 -9.82 -4.14 15.62
N GLU A 42 -9.85 -3.33 16.69
CA GLU A 42 -9.31 -1.96 16.69
C GLU A 42 -7.82 -1.91 16.32
N THR A 43 -6.99 -2.75 16.95
CA THR A 43 -5.55 -2.82 16.66
C THR A 43 -5.29 -3.23 15.20
N ARG A 44 -6.09 -4.17 14.67
CA ARG A 44 -6.01 -4.55 13.25
C ARG A 44 -6.44 -3.42 12.33
N THR A 45 -7.49 -2.67 12.67
CA THR A 45 -7.95 -1.52 11.89
C THR A 45 -6.88 -0.43 11.86
N PHE A 46 -6.23 -0.14 12.99
CA PHE A 46 -5.14 0.83 13.06
C PHE A 46 -3.95 0.40 12.19
N TYR A 47 -3.58 -0.87 12.25
CA TYR A 47 -2.57 -1.45 11.36
C TYR A 47 -2.94 -1.30 9.88
N TRP A 48 -4.18 -1.64 9.50
CA TRP A 48 -4.65 -1.50 8.12
C TRP A 48 -4.73 -0.05 7.65
N GLN A 49 -5.09 0.89 8.53
CA GLN A 49 -5.07 2.31 8.22
C GLN A 49 -3.64 2.77 7.87
N GLY A 50 -2.65 2.37 8.68
CA GLY A 50 -1.24 2.62 8.38
C GLY A 50 -0.80 1.98 7.05
N ALA A 51 -1.20 0.73 6.81
CA ALA A 51 -0.91 0.03 5.55
C ALA A 51 -1.48 0.77 4.33
N LEU A 52 -2.72 1.26 4.41
CA LEU A 52 -3.39 2.00 3.33
C LEU A 52 -2.76 3.37 3.07
N TYR A 53 -2.38 4.10 4.12
CA TYR A 53 -1.68 5.38 3.94
C TYR A 53 -0.30 5.21 3.33
N PHE A 54 0.48 4.24 3.83
CA PHE A 54 1.81 3.97 3.30
C PHE A 54 1.74 3.51 1.83
N SER A 55 0.87 2.55 1.54
CA SER A 55 0.69 2.03 0.17
C SER A 55 0.16 3.08 -0.79
N GLY A 56 -0.78 3.92 -0.36
CA GLY A 56 -1.30 5.04 -1.14
C GLY A 56 -0.21 6.06 -1.47
N GLY A 57 0.54 6.49 -0.45
CA GLY A 57 1.68 7.40 -0.62
C GLY A 57 2.75 6.83 -1.56
N LEU A 58 3.13 5.57 -1.39
CA LEU A 58 4.12 4.92 -2.25
C LEU A 58 3.62 4.76 -3.69
N THR A 59 2.34 4.46 -3.89
CA THR A 59 1.73 4.37 -5.23
C THR A 59 1.81 5.71 -5.95
N VAL A 60 1.43 6.81 -5.29
CA VAL A 60 1.51 8.16 -5.85
C VAL A 60 2.96 8.53 -6.17
N ALA A 61 3.90 8.24 -5.26
CA ALA A 61 5.32 8.49 -5.45
C ALA A 61 5.86 7.73 -6.68
N LEU A 62 5.52 6.45 -6.84
CA LEU A 62 5.95 5.64 -7.99
C LEU A 62 5.39 6.17 -9.31
N ILE A 63 4.10 6.51 -9.36
CA ILE A 63 3.49 7.10 -10.56
C ILE A 63 4.19 8.42 -10.91
N PHE A 64 4.48 9.26 -9.92
CA PHE A 64 5.18 10.52 -10.12
C PHE A 64 6.62 10.33 -10.63
N VAL A 65 7.35 9.34 -10.10
CA VAL A 65 8.69 8.97 -10.58
C VAL A 65 8.62 8.47 -12.03
N LEU A 66 7.68 7.58 -12.35
CA LEU A 66 7.52 7.06 -13.71
C LEU A 66 7.13 8.16 -14.73
N LYS A 67 6.33 9.13 -14.30
CA LYS A 67 6.01 10.33 -15.09
C LYS A 67 7.26 11.18 -15.31
N SER A 68 8.05 11.41 -14.25
CA SER A 68 9.28 12.21 -14.32
C SER A 68 10.36 11.55 -15.19
N ALA A 69 10.42 10.21 -15.21
CA ALA A 69 11.29 9.44 -16.08
C ALA A 69 10.81 9.33 -17.53
N SER A 70 9.73 10.04 -17.91
CA SER A 70 9.11 9.98 -19.25
C SER A 70 8.61 8.59 -19.67
N VAL A 71 8.46 7.66 -18.72
CA VAL A 71 7.87 6.33 -18.96
C VAL A 71 6.35 6.45 -19.11
N LEU A 72 5.75 7.29 -18.28
CA LEU A 72 4.33 7.66 -18.35
C LEU A 72 4.21 9.07 -18.96
N THR A 73 3.61 9.17 -20.14
CA THR A 73 3.58 10.40 -20.96
C THR A 73 2.27 11.20 -20.86
N PHE A 74 1.58 11.11 -19.73
CA PHE A 74 0.30 11.81 -19.50
C PHE A 74 0.47 13.11 -18.73
#